data_AF-G5BNB9-F1
#
_entry.id   AF-G5BNB9-F1
#
_cell.length_a   1.000
_cell.length_b   1.000
_cell.length_c   1.000
_cell.angle_alpha   90.00
_cell.angle_beta   90.00
_cell.angle_gamma   90.00
#
_symmetry.space_group_name_H-M   'P 1'
#
loop_
_entity.id
_entity.type
_entity.pdbx_description
1 polymer ?
#
loop_
_entity_poly.entity_id
_entity_poly.type
_entity_poly.pdbx_seq_one_letter_code
_entity_poly.pdbx_strand_id
1 'polypeptide(L)'
;MAAPVLKALRSGLGLVPGVTCAVWRVPGPAQVRWSRYGPEFRDPLVDKEHYRKPETELTEEEKYDQELKKTQLIKAAPATTTCSVFADPVISKFTNMMMKGGNKILARSLVTQTLEAVKRKQFEKYHAASAEEQATIERNPYIIFHQALKNCEPVIGLVPILKGGHFYQVPVPLPDRRRRFLAMKWMITECRDNKHRRTLMPEKLSHELLQAFHNQGPVIKRKQDMHKMAEANRALAHYRWW
;
A
#
# COMPACT_ATOMS: atom_id res chain seq x y z
N MET A 1 -62.38 -23.13 12.95
CA MET A 1 -62.63 -24.53 13.35
C MET A 1 -61.32 -25.29 13.23
N ALA A 2 -60.78 -26.05 14.17
CA ALA A 2 -60.90 -26.19 15.62
C ALA A 2 -59.63 -27.01 16.00
N ALA A 3 -58.98 -26.71 17.13
CA ALA A 3 -58.01 -27.62 17.74
C ALA A 3 -58.73 -28.85 18.35
N PRO A 4 -58.01 -29.94 18.68
CA PRO A 4 -57.72 -30.22 20.09
C PRO A 4 -56.24 -30.65 20.32
N VAL A 5 -55.52 -30.26 21.38
CA VAL A 5 -55.64 -30.55 22.85
C VAL A 5 -55.21 -32.01 23.15
N LEU A 6 -53.98 -32.30 23.63
CA LEU A 6 -53.39 -32.21 25.00
C LEU A 6 -53.57 -33.47 25.89
N LYS A 7 -52.43 -34.03 26.36
CA LYS A 7 -52.13 -34.52 27.75
C LYS A 7 -50.73 -35.19 27.73
N ALA A 8 -49.65 -34.72 28.35
CA ALA A 8 -49.33 -34.23 29.70
C ALA A 8 -49.03 -35.33 30.74
N LEU A 9 -47.81 -35.34 31.29
CA LEU A 9 -47.38 -35.53 32.71
C LEU A 9 -45.83 -35.69 32.73
N ARG A 10 -45.01 -34.68 33.08
CA ARG A 10 -44.60 -34.14 34.41
C ARG A 10 -43.78 -35.09 35.30
N SER A 11 -42.50 -34.76 35.47
CA SER A 11 -41.75 -34.63 36.74
C SER A 11 -40.35 -34.08 36.39
N GLY A 12 -39.65 -33.21 37.14
CA GLY A 12 -39.86 -32.51 38.39
C GLY A 12 -38.80 -31.40 38.48
N LEU A 13 -39.10 -30.36 39.27
CA LEU A 13 -38.33 -29.13 39.43
C LEU A 13 -36.94 -29.31 40.07
N GLY A 14 -36.05 -28.38 39.75
CA GLY A 14 -34.81 -28.10 40.50
C GLY A 14 -34.13 -26.82 40.02
N LEU A 15 -34.76 -25.66 40.21
CA LEU A 15 -34.14 -24.34 40.03
C LEU A 15 -33.15 -24.09 41.17
N VAL A 16 -31.87 -23.94 40.84
CA VAL A 16 -30.89 -23.24 41.70
C VAL A 16 -30.61 -21.88 41.04
N PRO A 17 -30.96 -20.75 41.69
CA PRO A 17 -30.66 -19.42 41.18
C PRO A 17 -29.28 -19.00 41.68
N GLY A 18 -28.33 -18.76 40.78
CA GLY A 18 -27.06 -18.16 41.17
C GLY A 18 -25.98 -18.23 40.11
N VAL A 19 -25.43 -17.06 39.78
CA VAL A 19 -24.27 -16.84 38.92
C VAL A 19 -24.55 -16.87 37.41
N THR A 20 -25.31 -15.87 36.95
CA THR A 20 -24.98 -15.23 35.68
C THR A 20 -23.58 -14.63 35.84
N CYS A 21 -22.57 -15.36 35.37
CA CYS A 21 -21.24 -14.81 35.21
C CYS A 21 -21.34 -13.75 34.11
N ALA A 22 -21.70 -12.52 34.50
CA ALA A 22 -21.60 -11.35 33.66
C ALA A 22 -20.10 -11.19 33.38
N VAL A 23 -19.65 -11.78 32.27
CA VAL A 23 -18.35 -11.46 31.69
C VAL A 23 -18.46 -9.98 31.35
N TRP A 24 -17.95 -9.15 32.26
CA TRP A 24 -17.69 -7.75 32.00
C TRP A 24 -16.72 -7.76 30.81
N ARG A 25 -17.27 -7.62 29.60
CA ARG A 25 -16.48 -7.20 28.45
C ARG A 25 -15.94 -5.85 28.86
N VAL A 26 -14.70 -5.85 29.35
CA VAL A 26 -13.91 -4.64 29.46
C VAL A 26 -14.06 -3.95 28.12
N PRO A 27 -14.54 -2.70 28.07
CA PRO A 27 -14.60 -1.96 26.82
C PRO A 27 -13.18 -1.98 26.27
N GLY A 28 -12.96 -2.73 25.18
CA GLY A 28 -11.69 -2.67 24.47
C GLY A 28 -11.43 -1.20 24.12
N PRO A 29 -10.16 -0.77 24.03
CA PRO A 29 -9.83 0.62 23.73
C PRO A 29 -10.67 1.08 22.54
N ALA A 30 -11.61 2.00 22.78
CA ALA A 30 -12.46 2.53 21.74
C ALA A 30 -11.53 3.18 20.72
N GLN A 31 -11.51 2.64 19.50
CA GLN A 31 -10.67 3.15 18.44
C GLN A 31 -11.09 4.60 18.19
N VAL A 32 -10.26 5.54 18.66
CA VAL A 32 -10.53 6.97 18.52
C VAL A 32 -10.65 7.27 17.03
N ARG A 33 -11.87 7.51 16.56
CA ARG A 33 -12.18 7.79 15.15
C ARG A 33 -11.70 9.18 14.69
N TRP A 34 -11.18 9.99 15.62
CA TRP A 34 -10.79 11.38 15.44
C TRP A 34 -9.30 11.59 15.68
N SER A 35 -8.70 12.60 15.03
CA SER A 35 -7.32 12.98 15.33
C SER A 35 -7.24 13.55 16.75
N ARG A 36 -6.20 13.16 17.49
CA ARG A 36 -5.90 13.77 18.80
C ARG A 36 -5.26 15.16 18.66
N TYR A 37 -4.60 15.40 17.53
CA TYR A 37 -4.05 16.71 17.19
C TYR A 37 -5.15 17.64 16.68
N GLY A 38 -5.14 18.88 17.16
CA GLY A 38 -5.99 19.97 16.65
C GLY A 38 -5.54 20.45 15.26
N PRO A 39 -6.34 21.29 14.59
CA PRO A 39 -6.06 21.79 13.24
C PRO A 39 -4.81 22.68 13.16
N GLU A 40 -4.41 23.29 14.27
CA GLU A 40 -3.24 24.17 14.37
C GLU A 40 -1.90 23.41 14.22
N PHE A 41 -1.91 22.10 14.49
CA PHE A 41 -0.70 21.29 14.48
C PHE A 41 -0.20 21.03 13.06
N ARG A 42 1.05 21.40 12.80
CA ARG A 42 1.76 21.11 11.54
C ARG A 42 2.48 19.78 11.58
N ASP A 43 2.65 19.17 10.41
CA ASP A 43 3.38 17.92 10.29
C ASP A 43 4.89 18.15 10.47
N PRO A 44 5.60 17.24 11.15
CA PRO A 44 7.03 17.36 11.37
C PRO A 44 7.79 17.13 10.06
N LEU A 45 8.73 18.00 9.77
CA LEU A 45 9.65 17.85 8.65
C LEU A 45 10.91 17.10 9.13
N VAL A 46 11.12 15.91 8.60
CA VAL A 46 12.16 14.95 9.04
C VAL A 46 13.48 15.11 8.25
N ASP A 47 13.43 15.81 7.12
CA ASP A 47 14.56 15.93 6.20
C ASP A 47 15.67 16.79 6.81
N LYS A 48 16.81 16.15 7.09
CA LYS A 48 17.97 16.81 7.73
C LYS A 48 18.57 17.89 6.84
N GLU A 49 18.59 17.67 5.53
CA GLU A 49 19.17 18.57 4.53
C GLU A 49 18.45 19.92 4.50
N HIS A 50 17.14 19.94 4.73
CA HIS A 50 16.36 21.19 4.78
C HIS A 50 16.89 22.18 5.82
N TYR A 51 17.24 21.70 7.01
CA TYR A 51 17.75 22.55 8.10
C TYR A 51 19.24 22.88 7.96
N ARG A 52 19.96 22.21 7.06
CA ARG A 52 21.39 22.43 6.84
C ARG A 52 21.67 23.45 5.75
N LYS A 53 20.65 23.87 5.00
CA LYS A 53 20.76 24.93 3.99
C LYS A 53 21.23 26.24 4.65
N PRO A 54 22.30 26.88 4.16
CA PRO A 54 22.75 28.16 4.68
C PRO A 54 21.76 29.28 4.34
N GLU A 55 21.70 30.32 5.17
CA GLU A 55 20.76 31.44 4.98
C GLU A 55 20.96 32.24 3.69
N THR A 56 22.15 32.13 3.08
CA THR A 56 22.47 32.72 1.78
C THR A 56 21.72 32.06 0.63
N GLU A 57 21.36 30.79 0.77
CA GLU A 57 20.61 30.02 -0.23
C GLU A 57 19.10 30.11 -0.03
N LEU A 58 18.65 30.59 1.13
CA LEU A 58 17.22 30.69 1.45
C LEU A 58 16.58 31.89 0.75
N THR A 59 15.45 31.63 0.11
CA THR A 59 14.58 32.69 -0.41
C THR A 59 13.94 33.46 0.74
N GLU A 60 13.48 34.68 0.47
CA GLU A 60 12.79 35.51 1.47
C GLU A 60 11.53 34.80 2.01
N GLU A 61 10.81 34.08 1.15
CA GLU A 61 9.67 33.25 1.52
C GLU A 61 10.07 32.12 2.49
N GLU A 62 11.15 31.40 2.20
CA GLU A 62 11.64 30.31 3.07
C GLU A 62 12.10 30.84 4.44
N LYS A 63 12.71 32.04 4.48
CA LYS A 63 13.09 32.72 5.72
C LYS A 63 11.86 33.06 6.55
N TYR A 64 10.83 33.65 5.94
CA TYR A 64 9.56 33.96 6.59
C TYR A 64 8.88 32.68 7.14
N ASP A 65 8.84 31.62 6.34
CA ASP A 65 8.28 30.33 6.77
C ASP A 65 9.03 29.71 7.95
N GLN A 66 10.36 29.86 7.99
CA GLN A 66 11.17 29.40 9.12
C GLN A 66 10.87 30.19 10.39
N GLU A 67 10.71 31.50 10.29
CA GLU A 67 10.30 32.35 11.43
C GLU A 67 8.92 31.94 11.95
N LEU A 68 7.98 31.73 11.03
CA LEU A 68 6.61 31.34 11.35
C LEU A 68 6.56 29.93 12.00
N LYS A 69 7.42 29.00 11.58
CA LYS A 69 7.54 27.67 12.19
C LYS A 69 8.06 27.69 13.64
N LYS A 70 8.76 28.74 14.09
CA LYS A 70 9.28 28.82 15.47
C LYS A 70 8.18 28.89 16.52
N THR A 71 7.03 29.49 16.17
CA THR A 71 5.89 29.67 17.07
C THR A 71 4.80 28.62 16.87
N GLN A 72 4.75 27.97 15.70
CA GLN A 72 3.75 26.95 15.40
C GLN A 72 3.91 25.66 16.21
N LEU A 73 2.76 25.04 16.53
CA LEU A 73 2.72 23.72 17.13
C LEU A 73 3.04 22.64 16.08
N ILE A 74 3.98 21.76 16.39
CA ILE A 74 4.43 20.67 15.50
C ILE A 74 4.04 19.32 16.11
N LYS A 75 3.53 18.39 15.30
CA LYS A 75 3.19 17.04 15.77
C LYS A 75 4.46 16.24 16.08
N ALA A 76 4.32 15.23 16.94
CA ALA A 76 5.40 14.29 17.17
C ALA A 76 5.75 13.50 15.90
N ALA A 77 7.05 13.30 15.65
CA ALA A 77 7.53 12.51 14.53
C ALA A 77 7.01 11.06 14.60
N PRO A 78 6.55 10.48 13.48
CA PRO A 78 6.07 9.11 13.49
C PRO A 78 7.23 8.13 13.63
N ALA A 79 7.09 7.09 14.44
CA ALA A 79 8.13 6.07 14.66
C ALA A 79 8.56 5.28 13.41
N THR A 80 7.86 5.44 12.28
CA THR A 80 8.18 4.79 11.01
C THR A 80 9.16 5.58 10.17
N THR A 81 9.06 6.91 10.21
CA THR A 81 9.85 7.82 9.38
C THR A 81 11.02 8.30 10.21
N THR A 82 12.21 8.26 9.63
CA THR A 82 13.45 8.62 10.32
C THR A 82 14.34 9.37 9.33
N CYS A 83 15.24 10.23 9.82
CA CYS A 83 16.21 10.98 9.02
C CYS A 83 17.40 10.12 8.52
N SER A 84 17.27 8.79 8.54
CA SER A 84 18.32 7.88 8.09
C SER A 84 18.41 7.90 6.57
N VAL A 85 19.63 7.93 6.03
CA VAL A 85 19.89 7.94 4.58
C VAL A 85 19.37 6.67 3.91
N PHE A 86 19.26 5.56 4.65
CA PHE A 86 18.76 4.29 4.13
C PHE A 86 17.22 4.20 4.12
N ALA A 87 16.51 5.18 4.68
CA ALA A 87 15.06 5.16 4.78
C ALA A 87 14.43 5.59 3.45
N ASP A 88 13.80 4.64 2.77
CA ASP A 88 13.05 4.91 1.54
C ASP A 88 11.53 4.98 1.82
N PRO A 89 10.86 6.11 1.54
CA PRO A 89 9.43 6.27 1.77
C PRO A 89 8.57 5.33 0.90
N VAL A 90 9.03 4.96 -0.29
CA VAL A 90 8.32 4.06 -1.22
C VAL A 90 8.32 2.65 -0.67
N ILE A 91 9.49 2.16 -0.21
CA ILE A 91 9.61 0.84 0.44
C ILE A 91 8.85 0.83 1.75
N SER A 92 8.92 1.89 2.56
CA SER A 92 8.13 1.99 3.78
C SER A 92 6.62 1.90 3.50
N LYS A 93 6.14 2.55 2.43
CA LYS A 93 4.72 2.49 2.05
C LYS A 93 4.33 1.09 1.56
N PHE A 94 5.17 0.47 0.74
CA PHE A 94 4.96 -0.89 0.26
C PHE A 94 4.93 -1.91 1.41
N THR A 95 5.85 -1.79 2.37
CA THR A 95 5.88 -2.60 3.60
C THR A 95 4.58 -2.47 4.38
N ASN A 96 4.08 -1.25 4.55
CA ASN A 96 2.81 -1.01 5.23
C ASN A 96 1.60 -1.61 4.47
N MET A 97 1.61 -1.62 3.14
CA MET A 97 0.57 -2.28 2.34
C MET A 97 0.66 -3.81 2.38
N MET A 98 1.85 -4.35 2.57
CA MET A 98 2.07 -5.79 2.74
C MET A 98 1.66 -6.29 4.13
N MET A 99 1.69 -5.42 5.14
CA MET A 99 1.33 -5.75 6.51
C MET A 99 -0.12 -6.24 6.64
N LYS A 100 -0.34 -7.25 7.50
CA LYS A 100 -1.66 -7.73 7.92
C LYS A 100 -1.73 -7.76 9.44
N GLY A 101 -2.87 -7.38 10.01
CA GLY A 101 -3.11 -7.44 11.45
C GLY A 101 -2.14 -6.63 12.32
N GLY A 102 -1.52 -5.58 11.78
CA GLY A 102 -0.54 -4.75 12.51
C GLY A 102 0.84 -5.38 12.71
N ASN A 103 1.10 -6.57 12.17
CA ASN A 103 2.42 -7.22 12.31
C ASN A 103 3.46 -6.61 11.36
N LYS A 104 4.08 -5.52 11.81
CA LYS A 104 5.09 -4.80 11.03
C LYS A 104 6.44 -5.50 10.96
N ILE A 105 6.79 -6.26 12.00
CA ILE A 105 8.06 -7.01 12.08
C ILE A 105 8.09 -8.06 10.96
N LEU A 106 7.02 -8.82 10.80
CA LEU A 106 6.88 -9.80 9.72
C LEU A 106 6.86 -9.14 8.34
N ALA A 107 6.10 -8.05 8.16
CA ALA A 107 6.07 -7.36 6.88
C ALA A 107 7.46 -6.84 6.48
N ARG A 108 8.20 -6.28 7.44
CA ARG A 108 9.57 -5.81 7.23
C ARG A 108 10.51 -6.97 6.90
N SER A 109 10.45 -8.09 7.62
CA SER A 109 11.31 -9.25 7.35
C SER A 109 11.07 -9.83 5.95
N LEU A 110 9.82 -9.93 5.51
CA LEU A 110 9.47 -10.37 4.16
C LEU A 110 10.03 -9.44 3.08
N VAL A 111 9.92 -8.12 3.26
CA VAL A 111 10.48 -7.14 2.31
C VAL A 111 12.00 -7.21 2.29
N THR A 112 12.67 -7.33 3.45
CA THR A 112 14.13 -7.50 3.53
C THR A 112 14.58 -8.77 2.80
N GLN A 113 13.95 -9.91 3.07
CA GLN A 113 14.21 -11.18 2.37
C GLN A 113 13.96 -11.06 0.85
N THR A 114 13.00 -10.24 0.44
CA THR A 114 12.70 -10.01 -0.97
C THR A 114 13.84 -9.26 -1.65
N LEU A 115 14.30 -8.16 -1.04
CA LEU A 115 15.42 -7.36 -1.55
C LEU A 115 16.71 -8.18 -1.60
N GLU A 116 16.92 -9.03 -0.59
CA GLU A 116 18.03 -10.00 -0.56
C GLU A 116 17.92 -11.01 -1.69
N ALA A 117 16.76 -11.62 -1.92
CA ALA A 117 16.54 -12.57 -3.00
C ALA A 117 16.72 -11.94 -4.39
N VAL A 118 16.24 -10.71 -4.61
CA VAL A 118 16.48 -9.96 -5.85
C VAL A 118 17.98 -9.75 -6.05
N LYS A 119 18.68 -9.31 -5.00
CA LYS A 119 20.13 -9.09 -5.06
C LYS A 119 20.88 -10.38 -5.39
N ARG A 120 20.60 -11.49 -4.69
CA ARG A 120 21.25 -12.79 -4.95
C ARG A 120 21.05 -13.26 -6.38
N LYS A 121 19.81 -13.25 -6.88
CA LYS A 121 19.49 -13.64 -8.27
C LYS A 121 20.21 -12.78 -9.31
N GLN A 122 20.35 -11.47 -9.07
CA GLN A 122 21.08 -10.60 -9.99
C GLN A 122 22.59 -10.85 -9.96
N PHE A 123 23.16 -11.16 -8.80
CA PHE A 123 24.58 -11.54 -8.70
C PHE A 123 24.84 -12.91 -9.35
N GLU A 124 23.96 -13.89 -9.15
CA GLU A 124 24.01 -15.18 -9.85
C GLU A 124 23.98 -14.98 -11.37
N LYS A 125 23.04 -14.15 -11.87
CA LYS A 125 22.96 -13.79 -13.29
C LYS A 125 24.23 -13.09 -13.79
N TYR A 126 24.77 -12.15 -13.01
CA TYR A 126 25.97 -11.41 -13.35
C TYR A 126 27.20 -12.32 -13.48
N HIS A 127 27.39 -13.26 -12.54
CA HIS A 127 28.53 -14.18 -12.56
C HIS A 127 28.42 -15.24 -13.65
N ALA A 128 27.21 -15.61 -14.06
CA ALA A 128 26.98 -16.54 -15.17
C ALA A 128 27.04 -15.87 -16.56
N ALA A 129 26.99 -14.54 -16.63
CA ALA A 129 26.89 -13.78 -17.86
C ALA A 129 28.25 -13.48 -18.51
N SER A 130 28.24 -13.23 -19.82
CA SER A 130 29.40 -12.77 -20.59
C SER A 130 29.82 -11.34 -20.22
N ALA A 131 31.03 -10.94 -20.61
CA ALA A 131 31.56 -9.61 -20.26
C ALA A 131 30.67 -8.44 -20.76
N GLU A 132 30.00 -8.60 -21.91
CA GLU A 132 29.10 -7.59 -22.48
C GLU A 132 27.79 -7.48 -21.69
N GLU A 133 27.22 -8.63 -21.31
CA GLU A 133 25.98 -8.69 -20.54
C GLU A 133 26.16 -8.18 -19.11
N GLN A 134 27.33 -8.41 -18.51
CA GLN A 134 27.69 -7.92 -17.18
C GLN A 134 27.54 -6.39 -17.06
N ALA A 135 27.89 -5.64 -18.11
CA ALA A 135 27.76 -4.18 -18.13
C ALA A 135 26.30 -3.71 -18.11
N THR A 136 25.37 -4.54 -18.62
CA THR A 136 23.94 -4.19 -18.73
C THR A 136 23.13 -4.61 -17.49
N ILE A 137 23.66 -5.54 -16.68
CA ILE A 137 22.92 -6.11 -15.55
C ILE A 137 22.91 -5.15 -14.35
N GLU A 138 21.70 -4.67 -14.02
CA GLU A 138 21.46 -3.92 -12.80
C GLU A 138 21.47 -4.82 -11.57
N ARG A 139 22.32 -4.48 -10.58
CA ARG A 139 22.50 -5.27 -9.34
C ARG A 139 21.88 -4.63 -8.11
N ASN A 140 21.49 -3.34 -8.20
CA ASN A 140 20.92 -2.62 -7.08
C ASN A 140 19.42 -2.94 -6.94
N PRO A 141 18.98 -3.65 -5.88
CA PRO A 141 17.59 -4.05 -5.72
C PRO A 141 16.64 -2.87 -5.54
N TYR A 142 17.13 -1.73 -5.02
CA TYR A 142 16.32 -0.52 -4.86
C TYR A 142 15.95 0.08 -6.23
N ILE A 143 16.92 0.22 -7.13
CA ILE A 143 16.69 0.74 -8.48
C ILE A 143 15.73 -0.17 -9.25
N ILE A 144 15.96 -1.48 -9.18
CA ILE A 144 15.07 -2.48 -9.78
C ILE A 144 13.65 -2.35 -9.22
N PHE A 145 13.50 -2.20 -7.90
CA PHE A 145 12.20 -2.05 -7.26
C PHE A 145 11.46 -0.80 -7.73
N HIS A 146 12.14 0.36 -7.75
CA HIS A 146 11.56 1.62 -8.22
C HIS A 146 11.17 1.55 -9.69
N GLN A 147 12.05 1.01 -10.54
CA GLN A 147 11.80 0.91 -11.97
C GLN A 147 10.69 -0.10 -12.28
N ALA A 148 10.65 -1.24 -11.58
CA ALA A 148 9.57 -2.21 -11.70
C ALA A 148 8.21 -1.60 -11.35
N LEU A 149 8.13 -0.84 -10.24
CA LEU A 149 6.89 -0.14 -9.89
C LEU A 149 6.50 0.92 -10.93
N LYS A 150 7.45 1.73 -11.42
CA LYS A 150 7.20 2.70 -12.50
C LYS A 150 6.67 2.04 -13.77
N ASN A 151 7.23 0.89 -14.15
CA ASN A 151 6.75 0.12 -15.30
C ASN A 151 5.32 -0.39 -15.10
N CYS A 152 4.96 -0.77 -13.86
CA CYS A 152 3.60 -1.20 -13.50
C CYS A 152 2.59 -0.05 -13.36
N GLU A 153 3.02 1.21 -13.29
CA GLU A 153 2.12 2.34 -13.13
C GLU A 153 1.24 2.55 -14.38
N PRO A 154 -0.10 2.57 -14.21
CA PRO A 154 -1.00 2.91 -15.29
C PRO A 154 -1.21 4.42 -15.41
N VAL A 155 -1.13 4.96 -16.62
CA VAL A 155 -1.33 6.40 -16.87
C VAL A 155 -2.82 6.79 -16.81
N ILE A 156 -3.67 6.03 -17.50
CA ILE A 156 -5.11 6.25 -17.59
C ILE A 156 -5.82 5.13 -16.82
N GLY A 157 -6.87 5.48 -16.10
CA GLY A 157 -7.79 4.55 -15.45
C GLY A 157 -9.21 4.74 -15.96
N LEU A 158 -10.11 3.92 -15.43
CA LEU A 158 -11.53 3.97 -15.75
C LEU A 158 -12.32 4.32 -14.49
N VAL A 159 -13.30 5.19 -14.63
CA VAL A 159 -14.24 5.57 -13.58
C VAL A 159 -15.65 5.26 -14.06
N PRO A 160 -16.46 4.52 -13.26
CA PRO A 160 -17.85 4.30 -13.61
C PRO A 160 -18.65 5.58 -13.41
N ILE A 161 -19.28 6.08 -14.48
CA ILE A 161 -20.21 7.22 -14.45
C ILE A 161 -21.61 6.72 -14.76
N LEU A 162 -22.57 7.05 -13.89
CA LEU A 162 -23.98 6.74 -14.11
C LEU A 162 -24.61 7.84 -14.98
N LYS A 163 -25.13 7.48 -16.15
CA LYS A 163 -25.88 8.40 -17.02
C LYS A 163 -27.00 7.65 -17.71
N GLY A 164 -28.21 8.21 -17.68
CA GLY A 164 -29.39 7.59 -18.31
C GLY A 164 -29.67 6.16 -17.83
N GLY A 165 -29.40 5.85 -16.55
CA GLY A 165 -29.61 4.52 -15.98
C GLY A 165 -28.52 3.47 -16.27
N HIS A 166 -27.50 3.79 -17.07
CA HIS A 166 -26.39 2.90 -17.38
C HIS A 166 -25.06 3.38 -16.76
N PHE A 167 -24.22 2.43 -16.35
CA PHE A 167 -22.86 2.71 -15.90
C PHE A 167 -21.88 2.63 -17.06
N TYR A 168 -21.26 3.76 -17.40
CA TYR A 168 -20.24 3.85 -18.44
C TYR A 168 -18.85 3.85 -17.80
N GLN A 169 -17.91 3.07 -18.35
CA GLN A 169 -16.51 3.10 -17.94
C GLN A 169 -15.81 4.23 -18.68
N VAL A 170 -15.68 5.38 -18.02
CA VAL A 170 -15.14 6.60 -18.64
C VAL A 170 -13.63 6.69 -18.36
N PRO A 171 -12.79 6.92 -19.39
CA PRO A 171 -11.35 7.06 -19.21
C PRO A 171 -10.97 8.38 -18.53
N VAL A 172 -10.11 8.30 -17.51
CA VAL A 172 -9.69 9.43 -16.68
C VAL A 172 -8.16 9.38 -16.45
N PRO A 173 -7.43 10.49 -16.63
CA PRO A 173 -6.02 10.57 -16.27
C PRO A 173 -5.87 10.41 -14.75
N LEU A 174 -5.01 9.48 -14.32
CA LEU A 174 -4.84 9.19 -12.91
C LEU A 174 -3.78 10.10 -12.26
N PRO A 175 -4.04 10.65 -11.06
CA PRO A 175 -3.02 11.38 -10.31
C PRO A 175 -1.94 10.42 -9.80
N ASP A 176 -0.71 10.92 -9.65
CA ASP A 176 0.49 10.13 -9.27
C ASP A 176 0.29 9.25 -8.04
N ARG A 177 -0.34 9.80 -7.01
CA ARG A 177 -0.64 9.07 -5.77
C ARG A 177 -1.50 7.83 -6.04
N ARG A 178 -2.46 7.93 -6.96
CA ARG A 178 -3.34 6.82 -7.34
C ARG A 178 -2.63 5.82 -8.24
N ARG A 179 -1.79 6.27 -9.18
CA ARG A 179 -0.98 5.41 -10.06
C ARG A 179 -0.04 4.52 -9.24
N ARG A 180 0.74 5.13 -8.35
CA ARG A 180 1.65 4.44 -7.41
C ARG A 180 0.90 3.43 -6.54
N PHE A 181 -0.26 3.82 -6.00
CA PHE A 181 -1.07 2.92 -5.17
C PHE A 181 -1.56 1.69 -5.94
N LEU A 182 -2.03 1.87 -7.19
CA LEU A 182 -2.49 0.76 -8.02
C LEU A 182 -1.34 -0.20 -8.35
N ALA A 183 -0.17 0.32 -8.74
CA ALA A 183 1.01 -0.50 -9.01
C ALA A 183 1.40 -1.37 -7.80
N MET A 184 1.54 -0.77 -6.61
CA MET A 184 1.85 -1.50 -5.38
C MET A 184 0.76 -2.52 -5.03
N LYS A 185 -0.52 -2.14 -5.16
CA LYS A 185 -1.65 -3.02 -4.85
C LYS A 185 -1.67 -4.23 -5.78
N TRP A 186 -1.54 -4.03 -7.09
CA TRP A 186 -1.53 -5.13 -8.06
C TRP A 186 -0.37 -6.07 -7.79
N MET A 187 0.84 -5.55 -7.60
CA MET A 187 2.01 -6.38 -7.27
C MET A 187 1.76 -7.27 -6.04
N ILE A 188 1.23 -6.70 -4.95
CA ILE A 188 0.93 -7.44 -3.71
C ILE A 188 -0.19 -8.46 -3.92
N THR A 189 -1.25 -8.10 -4.66
CA THR A 189 -2.38 -8.99 -4.95
C THR A 189 -1.94 -10.17 -5.81
N GLU A 190 -1.23 -9.93 -6.92
CA GLU A 190 -0.72 -11.01 -7.79
C GLU A 190 0.19 -11.97 -7.01
N CYS A 191 1.10 -11.46 -6.18
CA CYS A 191 1.97 -12.30 -5.37
C CYS A 191 1.22 -13.10 -4.28
N ARG A 192 0.07 -12.62 -3.82
CA ARG A 192 -0.71 -13.31 -2.78
C ARG A 192 -1.62 -14.38 -3.37
N ASP A 193 -2.25 -14.09 -4.50
CA ASP A 193 -3.29 -14.93 -5.10
C ASP A 193 -2.68 -15.99 -6.02
N ASN A 194 -1.69 -15.62 -6.82
CA ASN A 194 -1.12 -16.46 -7.89
C ASN A 194 0.19 -17.15 -7.50
N LYS A 195 0.41 -17.41 -6.20
CA LYS A 195 1.56 -18.18 -5.73
C LYS A 195 1.19 -19.64 -5.52
N HIS A 196 2.14 -20.53 -5.81
CA HIS A 196 2.00 -21.92 -5.41
C HIS A 196 2.07 -22.02 -3.88
N ARG A 197 1.32 -22.94 -3.27
CA ARG A 197 1.22 -23.04 -1.80
C ARG A 197 2.58 -23.24 -1.11
N ARG A 198 3.54 -23.90 -1.79
CA ARG A 198 4.89 -24.16 -1.28
C ARG A 198 5.87 -23.01 -1.52
N THR A 199 5.58 -22.11 -2.46
CA THR A 199 6.49 -20.97 -2.74
C THR A 199 6.36 -19.90 -1.67
N LEU A 200 7.51 -19.47 -1.15
CA LEU A 200 7.57 -18.41 -0.15
C LEU A 200 7.26 -17.04 -0.77
N MET A 201 6.69 -16.14 0.03
CA MET A 201 6.35 -14.78 -0.43
C MET A 201 7.54 -14.01 -0.99
N PRO A 202 8.73 -13.99 -0.35
CA PRO A 202 9.87 -13.22 -0.86
C PRO A 202 10.39 -13.72 -2.21
N GLU A 203 10.36 -15.04 -2.40
CA GLU A 203 10.78 -15.68 -3.64
C GLU A 203 9.84 -15.30 -4.80
N LYS A 204 8.52 -15.42 -4.60
CA LYS A 204 7.53 -15.02 -5.59
C LYS A 204 7.61 -13.53 -5.92
N LEU A 205 7.71 -12.68 -4.90
CA LEU A 205 7.80 -11.23 -5.08
C LEU A 205 9.08 -10.84 -5.84
N SER A 206 10.22 -11.46 -5.53
CA SER A 206 11.46 -11.22 -6.26
C SER A 206 11.33 -11.56 -7.75
N HIS A 207 10.61 -12.64 -8.09
CA HIS A 207 10.39 -13.03 -9.48
C HIS A 207 9.50 -12.03 -10.22
N GLU A 208 8.38 -11.63 -9.60
CA GLU A 208 7.46 -10.63 -10.20
C GLU A 208 8.14 -9.27 -10.39
N LEU A 209 8.99 -8.83 -9.44
CA LEU A 209 9.76 -7.59 -9.59
C LEU A 209 10.73 -7.66 -10.78
N LEU A 210 11.45 -8.78 -10.93
CA LEU A 210 12.38 -8.96 -12.05
C LEU A 210 11.65 -9.02 -13.40
N GLN A 211 10.50 -9.69 -13.47
CA GLN A 211 9.66 -9.69 -14.67
C GLN A 211 9.15 -8.29 -15.00
N ALA A 212 8.59 -7.58 -14.01
CA ALA A 212 8.07 -6.23 -14.19
C ALA A 212 9.16 -5.22 -14.59
N PHE A 213 10.39 -5.39 -14.09
CA PHE A 213 11.55 -4.61 -14.51
C PHE A 213 11.81 -4.74 -16.02
N HIS A 214 11.65 -5.93 -16.57
CA HIS A 214 11.76 -6.20 -18.02
C HIS A 214 10.45 -6.02 -18.79
N ASN A 215 9.44 -5.33 -18.23
CA ASN A 215 8.11 -5.13 -18.82
C ASN A 215 7.36 -6.43 -19.15
N GLN A 216 7.64 -7.49 -18.40
CA GLN A 216 7.01 -8.80 -18.52
C GLN A 216 6.18 -9.10 -17.26
N GLY A 217 5.40 -10.18 -17.33
CA GLY A 217 4.66 -10.70 -16.19
C GLY A 217 3.19 -10.25 -16.13
N PRO A 218 2.42 -10.86 -15.21
CA PRO A 218 0.97 -10.68 -15.12
C PRO A 218 0.58 -9.25 -14.70
N VAL A 219 1.40 -8.58 -13.87
CA VAL A 219 1.12 -7.20 -13.43
C VAL A 219 1.17 -6.22 -14.61
N ILE A 220 2.13 -6.40 -15.53
CA ILE A 220 2.25 -5.58 -16.73
C ILE A 220 1.10 -5.87 -17.70
N LYS A 221 0.73 -7.15 -17.86
CA LYS A 221 -0.46 -7.53 -18.63
C LYS A 221 -1.71 -6.83 -18.10
N ARG A 222 -1.91 -6.81 -16.78
CA ARG A 222 -3.03 -6.11 -16.12
C ARG A 222 -3.05 -4.61 -16.42
N LYS A 223 -1.88 -3.96 -16.43
CA LYS A 223 -1.75 -2.55 -16.86
C LYS A 223 -2.18 -2.39 -18.33
N GLN A 224 -1.68 -3.25 -19.22
CA GLN A 224 -1.99 -3.21 -20.65
C GLN A 224 -3.48 -3.43 -20.91
N ASP A 225 -4.11 -4.38 -20.22
CA ASP A 225 -5.54 -4.66 -20.33
C ASP A 225 -6.38 -3.44 -19.91
N MET A 226 -5.97 -2.73 -18.85
CA MET A 226 -6.63 -1.49 -18.45
C MET A 226 -6.46 -0.38 -19.48
N HIS A 227 -5.29 -0.27 -20.12
CA HIS A 227 -5.05 0.71 -21.20
C HIS A 227 -5.86 0.39 -22.45
N LYS A 228 -5.94 -0.88 -22.86
CA LYS A 228 -6.79 -1.33 -23.98
C LYS A 228 -8.27 -1.01 -23.73
N MET A 229 -8.75 -1.26 -22.51
CA MET A 229 -10.13 -0.95 -22.14
C MET A 229 -10.40 0.57 -22.09
N ALA A 230 -9.42 1.36 -21.65
CA ALA A 230 -9.52 2.81 -21.69
C ALA A 230 -9.53 3.36 -23.12
N GLU A 231 -8.72 2.78 -24.01
CA GLU A 231 -8.66 3.16 -25.43
C GLU A 231 -9.95 2.80 -26.16
N ALA A 232 -10.51 1.61 -25.92
CA ALA A 232 -11.79 1.21 -26.49
C ALA A 232 -12.92 2.19 -26.13
N ASN A 233 -12.88 2.73 -24.90
CA ASN A 233 -13.89 3.67 -24.39
C ASN A 233 -13.50 5.15 -24.56
N ARG A 234 -12.52 5.48 -25.42
CA ARG A 234 -12.03 6.86 -25.62
C ARG A 234 -13.14 7.85 -25.96
N ALA A 235 -14.16 7.42 -26.71
CA ALA A 235 -15.27 8.27 -27.12
C ALA A 235 -16.09 8.77 -25.92
N LEU A 236 -16.14 8.01 -24.83
CA LEU A 236 -16.90 8.35 -23.62
C LEU A 236 -16.21 9.40 -22.75
N ALA A 237 -15.02 9.89 -23.12
CA ALA A 237 -14.28 10.89 -22.36
C ALA A 237 -15.07 12.19 -22.13
N HIS A 238 -15.99 12.53 -23.03
CA HIS A 238 -16.86 13.72 -22.93
C HIS A 238 -17.90 13.63 -21.79
N TYR A 239 -18.10 12.45 -21.19
CA TYR A 239 -18.93 12.31 -19.99
C TYR A 239 -18.22 12.82 -18.72
N ARG A 240 -16.96 13.23 -18.82
CA ARG A 240 -16.20 13.85 -17.72
C ARG A 240 -16.51 15.34 -17.64
N TRP A 241 -16.88 15.84 -16.45
CA TRP A 241 -17.25 17.24 -16.20
C TRP A 241 -16.24 18.01 -15.33
N TRP A 242 -15.03 17.48 -15.16
CA TRP A 242 -13.93 18.10 -14.41
C TRP A 242 -12.64 18.12 -15.23
#